data_AF-A0A380EMJ6-F1
#
_entry.id   AF-A0A380EMJ6-F1
#
_cell.length_a   1.000
_cell.length_b   1.000
_cell.length_c   1.000
_cell.angle_alpha   90.00
_cell.angle_beta   90.00
_cell.angle_gamma   90.00
#
_symmetry.space_group_name_H-M   'P 1'
#
loop_
_entity.id
_entity.type
_entity.pdbx_description
1 polymer ?
#
loop_
_entity_poly.entity_id
_entity_poly.type
_entity_poly.pdbx_seq_one_letter_code
_entity_poly.pdbx_strand_id
1 'polypeptide(L)' 'MNESGDNKLSKSSLIGLVIGSMIGGGAFNIMSDMGGKAGGLAIIIGWIITAIGMISLAFVFSKFNQ' A
#
# COMPACT_ATOMS: atom_id res chain seq x y z
N MET A 1 -6.48 22.94 -31.20
CA MET A 1 -7.19 22.15 -30.16
C MET A 1 -6.97 20.69 -30.54
N ASN A 2 -6.21 19.94 -29.73
CA ASN A 2 -5.94 18.52 -30.01
C ASN A 2 -6.86 17.66 -29.17
N GLU A 3 -7.97 17.23 -29.78
CA GLU A 3 -8.84 16.17 -29.27
C GLU A 3 -8.31 14.82 -29.76
N SER A 4 -7.53 14.15 -28.92
CA SER A 4 -7.29 12.71 -29.00
C SER A 4 -7.90 12.07 -27.76
N GLY A 5 -9.09 11.51 -27.92
CA GLY A 5 -9.88 10.87 -26.87
C GLY A 5 -9.34 9.51 -26.41
N ASP A 6 -8.17 9.51 -25.78
CA ASP A 6 -7.70 8.37 -24.98
C ASP A 6 -8.37 8.39 -23.60
N ASN A 7 -9.66 8.06 -23.54
CA ASN A 7 -10.39 7.80 -22.29
C ASN A 7 -9.97 6.47 -21.62
N LYS A 8 -8.71 6.05 -21.83
CA LYS A 8 -8.10 4.95 -21.10
C LYS A 8 -7.04 5.56 -20.20
N LEU A 9 -7.30 5.52 -18.90
CA LEU A 9 -6.26 5.77 -17.90
C LEU A 9 -5.05 4.91 -18.27
N SER A 10 -3.91 5.57 -18.46
CA SER A 10 -2.64 4.87 -18.66
C SER A 10 -2.46 3.85 -17.53
N LYS A 11 -1.87 2.69 -17.80
CA LYS A 11 -1.70 1.61 -16.80
C LYS A 11 -1.08 2.14 -15.49
N SER A 12 -0.16 3.09 -15.61
CA SER A 12 0.45 3.81 -14.49
C SER A 12 -0.57 4.62 -13.66
N SER A 13 -1.49 5.32 -14.33
CA SER A 13 -2.57 6.06 -13.67
C SER A 13 -3.55 5.14 -12.94
N LEU A 14 -3.87 3.98 -13.52
CA LEU A 14 -4.73 2.98 -12.87
C LEU A 14 -4.06 2.38 -11.62
N ILE A 15 -2.76 2.08 -11.70
CA ILE A 15 -1.97 1.60 -10.56
C ILE A 15 -1.86 2.68 -9.48
N GLY A 16 -1.60 3.93 -9.85
CA GLY A 16 -1.56 5.06 -8.92
C GLY A 16 -2.91 5.29 -8.22
N LEU A 17 -4.02 5.17 -8.95
CA LEU A 17 -5.38 5.26 -8.40
C LEU A 17 -5.65 4.14 -7.38
N VAL A 18 -5.28 2.90 -7.70
CA VAL A 18 -5.46 1.75 -6.80
C VAL A 18 -4.63 1.92 -5.54
N ILE A 19 -3.34 2.25 -5.65
CA ILE A 19 -2.46 2.46 -4.50
C ILE A 19 -2.97 3.64 -3.65
N GLY A 20 -3.37 4.74 -4.30
CA GLY A 20 -3.93 5.91 -3.62
C GLY A 20 -5.23 5.62 -2.87
N SER A 21 -6.12 4.82 -3.44
CA SER A 21 -7.36 4.39 -2.77
C SER A 21 -7.08 3.43 -1.61
N MET A 22 -6.14 2.52 -1.78
CA MET A 22 -5.80 1.52 -0.76
C MET A 22 -5.07 2.15 0.43
N ILE A 23 -4.14 3.08 0.20
CA ILE A 23 -3.44 3.83 1.25
C ILE A 23 -4.36 4.90 1.88
N GLY A 24 -5.08 5.67 1.05
CA GLY A 24 -5.96 6.75 1.51
C GLY A 24 -7.19 6.26 2.27
N GLY A 25 -7.77 5.12 1.85
CA GLY A 25 -8.93 4.52 2.51
C GLY A 25 -8.57 3.58 3.66
N GLY A 26 -7.50 2.79 3.53
CA GLY A 26 -7.12 1.78 4.51
C GLY A 26 -6.10 2.29 5.53
N ALA A 27 -4.89 2.61 5.09
CA ALA A 27 -3.78 2.93 5.99
C ALA A 27 -4.01 4.21 6.79
N PHE A 28 -4.56 5.25 6.17
CA PHE A 28 -4.85 6.52 6.83
C PHE A 28 -6.02 6.44 7.81
N ASN A 29 -7.08 5.71 7.46
CA ASN A 29 -8.25 5.55 8.32
C ASN A 29 -7.91 4.74 9.59
N ILE A 30 -7.12 3.68 9.43
CA ILE A 30 -6.60 2.89 10.57
C ILE A 30 -5.62 3.72 11.41
N MET A 31 -4.72 4.50 10.81
CA MET A 31 -3.84 5.40 11.57
C MET A 31 -4.62 6.47 12.33
N SER A 32 -5.71 6.98 11.76
CA SER A 32 -6.55 7.98 12.43
C SER A 32 -7.29 7.39 13.63
N ASP A 33 -7.85 6.17 13.53
CA ASP A 33 -8.52 5.51 14.66
C ASP A 33 -7.51 4.96 15.70
N MET A 34 -6.39 4.39 15.25
CA MET A 34 -5.35 3.90 16.15
C MET A 34 -4.54 5.04 16.78
N GLY A 35 -4.30 6.17 16.11
CA GLY A 35 -3.66 7.34 16.71
C GLY A 35 -4.50 8.00 17.81
N GLY A 36 -5.83 7.79 17.78
CA GLY A 36 -6.74 8.23 18.84
C GLY A 36 -6.77 7.30 20.07
N LYS A 37 -6.35 6.02 19.95
CA LYS A 37 -6.49 4.99 21.01
C LYS A 37 -5.18 4.27 21.41
N ALA A 38 -4.16 4.26 20.56
CA ALA A 38 -2.89 3.57 20.74
C ALA A 38 -1.74 4.54 20.46
N GLY A 39 -0.63 4.42 21.21
CA GLY A 39 0.53 5.28 20.98
C GLY A 39 1.09 5.07 19.57
N GLY A 40 1.29 6.15 18.80
CA GLY A 40 1.77 6.07 17.40
C GLY A 40 3.07 5.27 17.23
N LEU A 41 3.89 5.17 18.27
CA LEU A 41 5.08 4.31 18.32
C LEU A 41 4.75 2.81 18.17
N ALA A 42 3.63 2.33 18.74
CA ALA A 42 3.21 0.94 18.63
C ALA A 42 2.82 0.57 17.18
N ILE A 43 2.22 1.51 16.45
CA ILE A 43 1.82 1.31 15.04
C ILE A 43 3.05 1.21 14.15
N ILE A 44 4.03 2.09 14.34
CA ILE A 44 5.29 2.09 13.57
C ILE A 44 6.03 0.76 13.77
N ILE A 45 6.12 0.27 15.02
CA ILE A 45 6.77 -1.01 15.33
C ILE A 45 6.00 -2.17 14.67
N GLY A 46 4.67 -2.20 14.78
CA GLY A 46 3.84 -3.22 14.16
C GLY A 46 3.97 -3.25 12.63
N TRP A 47 4.07 -2.08 12.00
CA TRP A 47 4.27 -1.97 10.55
C TRP A 47 5.63 -2.51 10.12
N ILE A 48 6.69 -2.22 10.87
CA ILE A 48 8.04 -2.76 10.61
C ILE A 48 8.06 -4.29 10.73
N ILE A 49 7.45 -4.85 11.79
CA ILE A 49 7.38 -6.31 11.98
C ILE A 49 6.64 -6.97 10.82
N THR A 50 5.52 -6.37 10.40
CA THR A 50 4.73 -6.87 9.27
C THR A 50 5.51 -6.79 7.96
N ALA A 51 6.22 -5.69 7.72
CA ALA A 51 7.06 -5.52 6.53
C ALA A 51 8.19 -6.56 6.50
N ILE A 52 8.86 -6.80 7.62
CA ILE A 52 9.90 -7.84 7.73
C ILE A 52 9.31 -9.22 7.44
N GLY A 53 8.14 -9.55 8.01
CA GLY A 53 7.44 -10.81 7.75
C GLY A 53 7.09 -11.00 6.27
N MET A 54 6.57 -9.97 5.61
CA MET A 54 6.28 -10.01 4.17
C MET A 54 7.55 -10.18 3.32
N ILE A 55 8.66 -9.56 3.68
CA ILE A 55 9.94 -9.74 2.97
C ILE A 55 10.45 -11.17 3.14
N SER A 56 10.37 -11.75 4.35
CA SER A 56 10.73 -13.15 4.58
C SER A 56 9.86 -14.10 3.76
N LEU A 57 8.54 -13.88 3.73
CA LEU A 57 7.62 -14.66 2.90
C LEU A 57 7.94 -14.52 1.41
N ALA A 58 8.21 -13.31 0.94
CA ALA A 58 8.58 -13.04 -0.44
C ALA A 58 9.89 -13.75 -0.81
N PHE A 59 10.87 -13.81 0.10
CA PHE A 59 12.13 -14.50 -0.14
C PHE A 59 11.94 -16.01 -0.23
N VAL A 60 11.09 -16.59 0.62
CA VAL A 60 10.73 -18.03 0.57
C VAL A 60 10.00 -18.35 -0.74
N PHE A 61 9.02 -17.54 -1.13
CA PHE A 61 8.29 -17.74 -2.39
C PHE A 61 9.17 -17.52 -3.63
N SER A 62 10.04 -16.51 -3.59
CA SER A 62 11.02 -16.26 -4.65
C SER A 62 12.04 -17.40 -4.76
N LYS A 63 12.44 -17.99 -3.64
CA LYS A 63 13.33 -19.17 -3.60
C LYS A 63 12.64 -20.46 -4.02
N PHE A 64 11.34 -20.59 -3.81
CA PHE A 64 10.57 -21.76 -4.23
C PHE A 64 10.25 -21.76 -5.73
N ASN A 65 10.17 -20.57 -6.36
CA ASN A 65 9.90 -20.41 -7.78
C ASN A 65 11.17 -20.42 -8.66
N GLN A 66 12.20 -21.20 -8.25
CA GLN A 66 13.39 -21.49 -9.03
C GLN A 66 13.54 -23.00 -9.24
#